data_AF-C7SP20-F1
#
_entry.id   AF-C7SP20-F1
#
_cell.length_a   1.000
_cell.length_b   1.000
_cell.length_c   1.000
_cell.angle_alpha   90.00
_cell.angle_beta   90.00
_cell.angle_gamma   90.00
#
_symmetry.space_group_name_H-M   'P 1'
#
loop_
_entity.id
_entity.type
_entity.pdbx_description
1 polymer ?
#
loop_
_entity_poly.entity_id
_entity_poly.type
_entity_poly.pdbx_seq_one_letter_code
_entity_poly.pdbx_strand_id
1 'polypeptide(L)'
;DESTGTMGKRLANIGTENVEENRRKYRQILFTSGKEAFAHIGGVILFHETMYQKDDAGTPFVKLIRDYGAVVGIKVDKGVVPLAGTDDECTTQGLDGLLDRCKEYKKDGADFAKWRCVLKIGNGRPSQLSIIENANVLARYASICQQAGLVPIVEPEILPDGDHDLATCEAATERVLSYVYRALNEHNVYLEGTLL
;
A
#
# COMPACT_ATOMS: atom_id res chain seq x y z
N ASP A 1 4.26 1.13 -6.40
CA ASP A 1 3.79 2.23 -5.53
C ASP A 1 4.86 2.74 -4.54
N GLU A 2 6.12 2.48 -4.81
CA GLU A 2 7.23 2.90 -3.97
C GLU A 2 7.27 4.42 -3.88
N SER A 3 7.28 4.92 -2.63
CA SER A 3 7.50 6.34 -2.34
C SER A 3 8.85 6.80 -2.88
N THR A 4 9.05 8.12 -2.97
CA THR A 4 10.30 8.71 -3.45
C THR A 4 11.54 8.18 -2.72
N GLY A 5 11.44 7.97 -1.41
CA GLY A 5 12.53 7.40 -0.60
C GLY A 5 12.80 5.92 -0.91
N THR A 6 11.75 5.09 -1.00
CA THR A 6 11.88 3.66 -1.31
C THR A 6 12.40 3.45 -2.73
N MET A 7 11.86 4.20 -3.71
CA MET A 7 12.34 4.15 -5.09
C MET A 7 13.80 4.60 -5.21
N GLY A 8 14.20 5.61 -4.42
CA GLY A 8 15.60 6.06 -4.36
C GLY A 8 16.57 4.97 -3.95
N LYS A 9 16.22 4.15 -2.95
CA LYS A 9 17.03 2.97 -2.57
C LYS A 9 17.16 1.96 -3.71
N ARG A 10 16.08 1.74 -4.48
CA ARG A 10 16.09 0.82 -5.64
C ARG A 10 16.96 1.35 -6.78
N LEU A 11 16.87 2.64 -7.09
CA LEU A 11 17.69 3.28 -8.14
C LEU A 11 19.18 3.34 -7.77
N ALA A 12 19.49 3.58 -6.49
CA ALA A 12 20.86 3.58 -6.00
C ALA A 12 21.57 2.23 -6.21
N ASN A 13 20.85 1.11 -6.06
CA ASN A 13 21.40 -0.25 -6.28
C ASN A 13 21.86 -0.49 -7.72
N ILE A 14 21.38 0.29 -8.69
CA ILE A 14 21.77 0.22 -10.10
C ILE A 14 22.53 1.47 -10.56
N GLY A 15 23.05 2.27 -9.62
CA GLY A 15 23.83 3.48 -9.92
C GLY A 15 23.04 4.58 -10.63
N THR A 16 21.71 4.61 -10.49
CA THR A 16 20.85 5.62 -11.13
C THR A 16 20.42 6.70 -10.13
N GLU A 17 20.46 7.96 -10.55
CA GLU A 17 20.06 9.10 -9.71
C GLU A 17 18.55 9.13 -9.44
N ASN A 18 18.15 9.47 -8.21
CA ASN A 18 16.76 9.56 -7.79
C ASN A 18 16.10 10.92 -8.14
N VAL A 19 15.98 11.20 -9.42
CA VAL A 19 15.21 12.36 -9.93
C VAL A 19 13.85 11.92 -10.47
N GLU A 20 12.90 12.86 -10.54
CA GLU A 20 11.54 12.60 -11.01
C GLU A 20 11.52 11.94 -12.39
N GLU A 21 12.34 12.42 -13.33
CA GLU A 21 12.39 11.88 -14.69
C GLU A 21 12.86 10.42 -14.73
N ASN A 22 13.84 10.04 -13.91
CA ASN A 22 14.29 8.65 -13.84
C ASN A 22 13.23 7.74 -13.22
N ARG A 23 12.50 8.24 -12.21
CA ARG A 23 11.34 7.54 -11.66
C ARG A 23 10.24 7.36 -12.70
N ARG A 24 9.91 8.42 -13.46
CA ARG A 24 8.93 8.39 -14.55
C ARG A 24 9.31 7.37 -15.62
N LYS A 25 10.55 7.43 -16.13
CA LYS A 25 11.08 6.48 -17.14
C LYS A 25 11.03 5.04 -16.63
N TYR A 26 11.45 4.80 -15.38
CA TYR A 26 11.39 3.47 -14.79
C TYR A 26 9.96 2.91 -14.78
N ARG A 27 8.97 3.73 -14.40
CA ARG A 27 7.56 3.31 -14.41
C ARG A 27 7.02 3.15 -15.83
N GLN A 28 7.41 4.01 -16.77
CA GLN A 28 7.05 3.87 -18.17
C GLN A 28 7.50 2.52 -18.72
N ILE A 29 8.74 2.08 -18.45
CA ILE A 29 9.24 0.77 -18.90
C ILE A 29 8.28 -0.36 -18.49
N LEU A 30 7.80 -0.34 -17.25
CA LEU A 30 6.86 -1.34 -16.75
C LEU A 30 5.50 -1.25 -17.46
N PHE A 31 4.97 -0.03 -17.60
CA PHE A 31 3.62 0.16 -18.12
C PHE A 31 3.55 0.00 -19.64
N THR A 32 4.66 0.18 -20.37
CA THR A 32 4.73 -0.04 -21.83
C THR A 32 5.20 -1.44 -22.22
N SER A 33 5.16 -2.41 -21.29
CA SER A 33 5.55 -3.80 -21.54
C SER A 33 4.63 -4.57 -22.51
N GLY A 34 3.49 -3.96 -22.88
CA GLY A 34 2.59 -4.47 -23.91
C GLY A 34 1.48 -5.37 -23.39
N LYS A 35 0.51 -5.68 -24.26
CA LYS A 35 -0.72 -6.41 -23.91
C LYS A 35 -0.47 -7.82 -23.38
N GLU A 36 0.57 -8.50 -23.87
CA GLU A 36 0.91 -9.85 -23.42
C GLU A 36 1.31 -9.87 -21.95
N ALA A 37 2.12 -8.91 -21.50
CA ALA A 37 2.46 -8.77 -20.09
C ALA A 37 1.22 -8.41 -19.25
N PHE A 38 0.41 -7.46 -19.72
CA PHE A 38 -0.79 -7.01 -19.02
C PHE A 38 -1.93 -8.04 -18.95
N ALA A 39 -1.91 -9.09 -19.80
CA ALA A 39 -2.83 -10.21 -19.68
C ALA A 39 -2.74 -10.93 -18.31
N HIS A 40 -1.64 -10.73 -17.58
CA HIS A 40 -1.39 -11.29 -16.25
C HIS A 40 -1.52 -10.26 -15.12
N ILE A 41 -1.88 -9.00 -15.43
CA ILE A 41 -1.91 -7.90 -14.47
C ILE A 41 -3.35 -7.41 -14.30
N GLY A 42 -4.01 -7.86 -13.23
CA GLY A 42 -5.37 -7.40 -12.90
C GLY A 42 -5.42 -5.96 -12.39
N GLY A 43 -4.33 -5.47 -11.78
CA GLY A 43 -4.25 -4.09 -11.34
C GLY A 43 -2.84 -3.64 -10.98
N VAL A 44 -2.63 -2.32 -10.94
CA VAL A 44 -1.33 -1.69 -10.70
C VAL A 44 -1.47 -0.64 -9.60
N ILE A 45 -0.67 -0.77 -8.53
CA ILE A 45 -0.63 0.19 -7.42
C ILE A 45 0.36 1.31 -7.74
N LEU A 46 -0.12 2.53 -7.79
CA LEU A 46 0.66 3.72 -8.05
C LEU A 46 0.99 4.49 -6.77
N PHE A 47 2.09 5.24 -6.82
CA PHE A 47 2.34 6.33 -5.88
C PHE A 47 1.75 7.63 -6.45
N HIS A 48 1.45 8.61 -5.60
CA HIS A 48 0.83 9.88 -6.00
C HIS A 48 1.54 10.56 -7.18
N GLU A 49 2.88 10.66 -7.15
CA GLU A 49 3.66 11.22 -8.25
C GLU A 49 3.38 10.50 -9.58
N THR A 50 3.38 9.17 -9.58
CA THR A 50 3.18 8.35 -10.78
C THR A 50 1.75 8.42 -11.31
N MET A 51 0.76 8.62 -10.45
CA MET A 51 -0.64 8.76 -10.86
C MET A 51 -0.86 9.93 -11.83
N TYR A 52 -0.07 10.99 -11.70
CA TYR A 52 -0.17 12.20 -12.52
C TYR A 52 0.93 12.33 -13.58
N GLN A 53 1.80 11.32 -13.69
CA GLN A 53 2.83 11.25 -14.73
C GLN A 53 2.29 10.77 -16.07
N LYS A 54 3.08 11.05 -17.11
CA LYS A 54 2.80 10.70 -18.50
C LYS A 54 3.98 9.93 -19.11
N ASP A 55 3.70 9.15 -20.13
CA ASP A 55 4.73 8.55 -20.97
C ASP A 55 5.40 9.61 -21.89
N ASP A 56 6.41 9.20 -22.65
CA ASP A 56 7.13 10.05 -23.60
C ASP A 56 6.23 10.63 -24.71
N ALA A 57 5.09 9.99 -24.98
CA ALA A 57 4.10 10.44 -25.97
C ALA A 57 3.05 11.40 -25.36
N GLY A 58 3.13 11.69 -24.05
CA GLY A 58 2.20 12.56 -23.33
C GLY A 58 0.92 11.86 -22.86
N THR A 59 0.84 10.54 -22.97
CA THR A 59 -0.29 9.73 -22.49
C THR A 59 -0.20 9.55 -20.97
N PRO A 60 -1.25 9.88 -20.19
CA PRO A 60 -1.26 9.61 -18.76
C PRO A 60 -1.08 8.12 -18.45
N PHE A 61 -0.26 7.77 -17.46
CA PHE A 61 -0.05 6.36 -17.09
C PHE A 61 -1.35 5.65 -16.67
N VAL A 62 -2.25 6.36 -15.99
CA VAL A 62 -3.59 5.86 -15.65
C VAL A 62 -4.34 5.39 -16.90
N LYS A 63 -4.26 6.15 -18.00
CA LYS A 63 -4.90 5.79 -19.27
C LYS A 63 -4.23 4.56 -19.88
N LEU A 64 -2.89 4.53 -19.92
CA LEU A 64 -2.13 3.42 -20.50
C LEU A 64 -2.45 2.08 -19.81
N ILE A 65 -2.46 2.07 -18.47
CA ILE A 65 -2.79 0.87 -17.66
C ILE A 65 -4.22 0.40 -17.96
N ARG A 66 -5.18 1.32 -18.03
CA ARG A 66 -6.59 1.03 -18.33
C ARG A 66 -6.81 0.56 -19.76
N ASP A 67 -6.10 1.12 -20.75
CA ASP A 67 -6.16 0.70 -22.15
C ASP A 67 -5.70 -0.76 -22.33
N TYR A 68 -4.86 -1.26 -21.41
CA TYR A 68 -4.45 -2.66 -21.34
C TYR A 68 -5.37 -3.55 -20.48
N GLY A 69 -6.45 -2.99 -19.93
CA GLY A 69 -7.48 -3.73 -19.18
C GLY A 69 -7.19 -3.90 -17.68
N ALA A 70 -6.09 -3.34 -17.17
CA ALA A 70 -5.77 -3.39 -15.75
C ALA A 70 -6.46 -2.27 -14.96
N VAL A 71 -6.80 -2.57 -13.71
CA VAL A 71 -7.37 -1.60 -12.78
C VAL A 71 -6.26 -0.74 -12.16
N VAL A 72 -6.52 0.55 -11.95
CA VAL A 72 -5.54 1.46 -11.31
C VAL A 72 -5.81 1.55 -9.81
N GLY A 73 -4.76 1.38 -9.02
CA GLY A 73 -4.77 1.52 -7.58
C GLY A 73 -3.86 2.63 -7.09
N ILE A 74 -4.11 3.14 -5.89
CA ILE A 74 -3.33 4.24 -5.30
C ILE A 74 -2.90 3.91 -3.87
N LYS A 75 -1.60 4.04 -3.57
CA LYS A 75 -1.10 4.01 -2.20
C LYS A 75 -1.47 5.32 -1.50
N VAL A 76 -2.20 5.23 -0.39
CA VAL A 76 -2.73 6.44 0.29
C VAL A 76 -2.13 6.69 1.67
N ASP A 77 -1.45 5.71 2.26
CA ASP A 77 -0.71 5.91 3.51
C ASP A 77 0.49 6.84 3.31
N LYS A 78 0.83 7.59 4.37
CA LYS A 78 1.94 8.55 4.43
C LYS A 78 3.15 7.98 5.20
N GLY A 79 3.29 6.65 5.20
CA GLY A 79 4.41 5.95 5.82
C GLY A 79 4.24 5.68 7.31
N VAL A 80 5.20 4.93 7.85
CA VAL A 80 5.22 4.51 9.25
C VAL A 80 5.75 5.61 10.16
N VAL A 81 5.28 5.62 11.40
CA VAL A 81 5.75 6.49 12.49
C VAL A 81 6.00 5.65 13.75
N PRO A 82 7.05 5.96 14.54
CA PRO A 82 7.37 5.19 15.74
C PRO A 82 6.22 5.17 16.75
N LEU A 83 5.99 4.01 17.39
CA LEU A 83 5.09 3.90 18.53
C LEU A 83 5.88 4.15 19.82
N ALA A 84 5.64 5.29 20.45
CA ALA A 84 6.32 5.65 21.70
C ALA A 84 6.07 4.60 22.79
N GLY A 85 7.13 4.23 23.53
CA GLY A 85 7.07 3.22 24.58
C GLY A 85 7.10 1.77 24.09
N THR A 86 7.40 1.54 22.81
CA THR A 86 7.62 0.20 22.23
C THR A 86 9.07 0.01 21.78
N ASP A 87 9.47 -1.25 21.56
CA ASP A 87 10.80 -1.60 21.06
C ASP A 87 10.83 -1.55 19.52
N ASP A 88 11.10 -0.38 18.95
CA ASP A 88 11.25 -0.22 17.49
C ASP A 88 10.03 -0.72 16.68
N GLU A 89 8.83 -0.55 17.25
CA GLU A 89 7.56 -0.77 16.55
C GLU A 89 6.99 0.54 16.01
N CYS A 90 6.04 0.44 15.08
CA CYS A 90 5.45 1.58 14.42
C CYS A 90 3.96 1.39 14.17
N THR A 91 3.26 2.51 13.96
CA THR A 91 1.95 2.56 13.30
C THR A 91 2.12 3.32 11.98
N THR A 92 1.05 3.49 11.25
CA THR A 92 1.07 4.15 9.94
C THR A 92 0.17 5.38 9.96
N GLN A 93 0.65 6.48 9.39
CA GLN A 93 -0.10 7.74 9.31
C GLN A 93 -0.71 7.96 7.93
N GLY A 94 -1.68 8.87 7.84
CA GLY A 94 -2.26 9.29 6.55
C GLY A 94 -3.78 9.48 6.51
N LEU A 95 -4.48 9.31 7.65
CA LEU A 95 -5.93 9.43 7.74
C LEU A 95 -6.43 10.87 7.57
N ASP A 96 -5.62 11.87 7.91
CA ASP A 96 -6.00 13.28 7.82
C ASP A 96 -6.25 13.69 6.36
N GLY A 97 -7.47 14.17 6.09
CA GLY A 97 -7.94 14.53 4.75
C GLY A 97 -8.09 13.34 3.80
N LEU A 98 -8.08 12.10 4.31
CA LEU A 98 -8.07 10.91 3.46
C LEU A 98 -9.33 10.78 2.58
N LEU A 99 -10.51 11.11 3.11
CA LEU A 99 -11.76 11.00 2.35
C LEU A 99 -11.74 11.88 1.09
N ASP A 100 -11.29 13.13 1.22
CA ASP A 100 -11.23 14.06 0.09
C ASP A 100 -10.20 13.60 -0.93
N ARG A 101 -9.02 13.14 -0.48
CA ARG A 101 -8.00 12.53 -1.34
C ARG A 101 -8.54 11.30 -2.07
N CYS A 102 -9.28 10.42 -1.40
CA CYS A 102 -9.86 9.23 -2.02
C CYS A 102 -10.91 9.60 -3.08
N LYS A 103 -11.75 10.61 -2.84
CA LYS A 103 -12.70 11.12 -3.83
C LYS A 103 -12.00 11.71 -5.05
N GLU A 104 -10.92 12.44 -4.84
CA GLU A 104 -10.06 12.98 -5.90
C GLU A 104 -9.43 11.83 -6.71
N TYR A 105 -8.79 10.87 -6.06
CA TYR A 105 -8.20 9.71 -6.74
C TYR A 105 -9.24 8.88 -7.49
N LYS A 106 -10.45 8.72 -6.95
CA LYS A 106 -11.55 8.03 -7.65
C LYS A 106 -11.93 8.76 -8.94
N LYS A 107 -12.08 10.10 -8.87
CA LYS A 107 -12.34 10.94 -10.04
C LYS A 107 -11.22 10.84 -11.08
N ASP A 108 -9.98 10.73 -10.62
CA ASP A 108 -8.79 10.66 -11.45
C ASP A 108 -8.47 9.24 -11.96
N GLY A 109 -9.31 8.25 -11.65
CA GLY A 109 -9.29 6.93 -12.28
C GLY A 109 -8.71 5.79 -11.44
N ALA A 110 -8.48 5.98 -10.14
CA ALA A 110 -8.20 4.87 -9.23
C ALA A 110 -9.51 4.18 -8.80
N ASP A 111 -9.50 2.85 -8.71
CA ASP A 111 -10.65 2.05 -8.26
C ASP A 111 -10.37 1.22 -7.00
N PHE A 112 -9.10 1.15 -6.60
CA PHE A 112 -8.70 0.56 -5.34
C PHE A 112 -7.57 1.38 -4.70
N ALA A 113 -7.34 1.16 -3.41
CA ALA A 113 -6.31 1.82 -2.66
C ALA A 113 -5.45 0.80 -1.93
N LYS A 114 -4.29 1.23 -1.44
CA LYS A 114 -3.42 0.43 -0.58
C LYS A 114 -2.99 1.20 0.66
N TRP A 115 -2.94 0.51 1.79
CA TRP A 115 -2.37 1.01 3.04
C TRP A 115 -1.51 -0.05 3.69
N ARG A 116 -0.24 0.28 3.93
CA ARG A 116 0.73 -0.64 4.52
C ARG A 116 0.98 -0.34 5.99
N CYS A 117 0.69 -1.29 6.85
CA CYS A 117 1.19 -1.36 8.22
C CYS A 117 2.38 -2.32 8.30
N VAL A 118 3.25 -2.12 9.29
CA VAL A 118 4.48 -2.90 9.46
C VAL A 118 4.57 -3.39 10.89
N LEU A 119 4.77 -4.70 11.03
CA LEU A 119 4.97 -5.38 12.31
C LEU A 119 6.27 -6.16 12.26
N LYS A 120 6.90 -6.38 13.42
CA LYS A 120 8.18 -7.07 13.57
C LYS A 120 8.04 -8.21 14.56
N ILE A 121 8.77 -9.30 14.32
CA ILE A 121 8.90 -10.42 15.26
C ILE A 121 10.22 -10.29 16.04
N GLY A 122 10.20 -10.69 17.32
CA GLY A 122 11.40 -10.78 18.17
C GLY A 122 11.39 -9.81 19.33
N ASN A 123 12.12 -10.12 20.41
CA ASN A 123 12.16 -9.33 21.66
C ASN A 123 10.77 -9.00 22.24
N GLY A 124 9.83 -9.95 22.19
CA GLY A 124 8.45 -9.75 22.67
C GLY A 124 7.53 -9.03 21.68
N ARG A 125 7.98 -8.80 20.43
CA ARG A 125 7.20 -8.18 19.35
C ARG A 125 6.56 -9.24 18.42
N PRO A 126 5.45 -8.91 17.74
CA PRO A 126 4.73 -7.63 17.85
C PRO A 126 4.10 -7.47 19.24
N SER A 127 4.06 -6.27 19.82
CA SER A 127 3.38 -6.06 21.10
C SER A 127 1.86 -6.02 20.91
N GLN A 128 1.12 -6.17 22.01
CA GLN A 128 -0.34 -6.04 21.97
C GLN A 128 -0.79 -4.65 21.51
N LEU A 129 -0.06 -3.60 21.93
CA LEU A 129 -0.30 -2.21 21.52
C LEU A 129 -0.14 -2.05 20.01
N SER A 130 0.98 -2.54 19.46
CA SER A 130 1.30 -2.47 18.04
C SER A 130 0.25 -3.16 17.17
N ILE A 131 -0.23 -4.34 17.58
CA ILE A 131 -1.29 -5.05 16.86
C ILE A 131 -2.60 -4.27 16.87
N ILE A 132 -3.07 -3.82 18.03
CA ILE A 132 -4.35 -3.12 18.16
C ILE A 132 -4.34 -1.82 17.34
N GLU A 133 -3.26 -1.04 17.46
CA GLU A 133 -3.15 0.24 16.79
C GLU A 133 -3.09 0.08 15.26
N ASN A 134 -2.28 -0.84 14.75
CA ASN A 134 -2.21 -1.10 13.31
C ASN A 134 -3.53 -1.69 12.75
N ALA A 135 -4.19 -2.60 13.46
CA ALA A 135 -5.50 -3.11 13.06
C ALA A 135 -6.55 -2.00 13.01
N ASN A 136 -6.59 -1.12 14.02
CA ASN A 136 -7.54 -0.03 14.10
C ASN A 136 -7.32 1.02 13.00
N VAL A 137 -6.07 1.39 12.70
CA VAL A 137 -5.78 2.35 11.63
C VAL A 137 -6.11 1.78 10.24
N LEU A 138 -5.87 0.48 10.01
CA LEU A 138 -6.28 -0.21 8.78
C LEU A 138 -7.80 -0.20 8.61
N ALA A 139 -8.56 -0.44 9.68
CA ALA A 139 -10.02 -0.41 9.63
C ALA A 139 -10.59 0.99 9.35
N ARG A 140 -9.99 2.03 9.96
CA ARG A 140 -10.31 3.44 9.66
C ARG A 140 -10.05 3.77 8.18
N TYR A 141 -8.90 3.36 7.67
CA TYR A 141 -8.54 3.52 6.26
C TYR A 141 -9.53 2.81 5.34
N ALA A 142 -9.85 1.54 5.61
CA ALA A 142 -10.72 0.73 4.78
C ALA A 142 -12.15 1.31 4.71
N SER A 143 -12.69 1.73 5.87
CA SER A 143 -13.99 2.40 5.95
C SER A 143 -14.04 3.67 5.10
N ILE A 144 -13.00 4.52 5.15
CA ILE A 144 -12.92 5.74 4.33
C ILE A 144 -12.81 5.41 2.82
N CYS A 145 -12.04 4.40 2.43
CA CYS A 145 -11.95 3.99 1.04
C CYS A 145 -13.28 3.51 0.48
N GLN A 146 -14.02 2.68 1.24
CA GLN A 146 -15.32 2.19 0.81
C GLN A 146 -16.35 3.32 0.66
N GLN A 147 -16.33 4.31 1.58
CA GLN A 147 -17.16 5.52 1.44
C GLN A 147 -16.86 6.32 0.16
N ALA A 148 -15.62 6.28 -0.33
CA ALA A 148 -15.20 6.94 -1.56
C ALA A 148 -15.35 6.06 -2.83
N GLY A 149 -15.84 4.83 -2.69
CA GLY A 149 -15.97 3.88 -3.81
C GLY A 149 -14.63 3.30 -4.29
N LEU A 150 -13.65 3.19 -3.38
CA LEU A 150 -12.38 2.50 -3.60
C LEU A 150 -12.35 1.20 -2.81
N VAL A 151 -11.95 0.10 -3.46
CA VAL A 151 -11.65 -1.17 -2.77
C VAL A 151 -10.36 -0.99 -1.96
N PRO A 152 -10.34 -1.18 -0.63
CA PRO A 152 -9.10 -1.12 0.14
C PRO A 152 -8.34 -2.46 0.10
N ILE A 153 -7.05 -2.40 -0.25
CA ILE A 153 -6.08 -3.44 0.06
C ILE A 153 -5.54 -3.16 1.46
N VAL A 154 -5.84 -4.08 2.37
CA VAL A 154 -5.44 -4.04 3.79
C VAL A 154 -4.13 -4.80 3.92
N GLU A 155 -2.99 -4.12 4.13
CA GLU A 155 -1.66 -4.76 4.13
C GLU A 155 -1.01 -4.70 5.53
N PRO A 156 -1.26 -5.69 6.42
CA PRO A 156 -0.61 -5.81 7.73
C PRO A 156 0.70 -6.62 7.61
N GLU A 157 1.74 -6.05 7.00
CA GLU A 157 2.97 -6.78 6.73
C GLU A 157 3.75 -7.11 8.01
N ILE A 158 3.95 -8.39 8.27
CA ILE A 158 4.89 -8.89 9.28
C ILE A 158 6.24 -9.10 8.58
N LEU A 159 7.26 -8.37 9.00
CA LEU A 159 8.58 -8.43 8.39
C LEU A 159 9.27 -9.78 8.61
N PRO A 160 9.97 -10.31 7.60
CA PRO A 160 10.74 -11.55 7.72
C PRO A 160 12.07 -11.36 8.46
N ASP A 161 12.46 -10.13 8.77
CA ASP A 161 13.71 -9.81 9.45
C ASP A 161 13.84 -10.52 10.81
N GLY A 162 15.01 -11.14 11.05
CA GLY A 162 15.36 -11.83 12.28
C GLY A 162 15.55 -13.34 12.10
N ASP A 163 15.64 -14.04 13.23
CA ASP A 163 16.11 -15.44 13.30
C ASP A 163 14.98 -16.41 13.71
N HIS A 164 13.73 -15.95 13.64
CA HIS A 164 12.56 -16.69 14.08
C HIS A 164 12.22 -17.84 13.12
N ASP A 165 11.62 -18.91 13.65
CA ASP A 165 11.23 -20.06 12.86
C ASP A 165 9.84 -19.88 12.20
N LEU A 166 9.45 -20.86 11.39
CA LEU A 166 8.17 -20.89 10.70
C LEU A 166 6.98 -20.84 11.68
N ALA A 167 7.05 -21.61 12.77
CA ALA A 167 5.97 -21.68 13.75
C ALA A 167 5.75 -20.34 14.47
N THR A 168 6.83 -19.59 14.72
CA THR A 168 6.76 -18.24 15.28
C THR A 168 6.10 -17.27 14.31
N CYS A 169 6.45 -17.34 13.01
CA CYS A 169 5.83 -16.52 11.97
C CYS A 169 4.34 -16.83 11.81
N GLU A 170 3.96 -18.12 11.80
CA GLU A 170 2.57 -18.57 11.76
C GLU A 170 1.78 -18.02 12.95
N ALA A 171 2.26 -18.22 14.18
CA ALA A 171 1.59 -17.73 15.39
C ALA A 171 1.45 -16.19 15.41
N ALA A 172 2.47 -15.46 14.95
CA ALA A 172 2.37 -14.00 14.82
C ALA A 172 1.33 -13.60 13.77
N THR A 173 1.31 -14.29 12.62
CA THR A 173 0.36 -14.04 11.52
C THR A 173 -1.08 -14.29 11.95
N GLU A 174 -1.37 -15.43 12.57
CA GLU A 174 -2.70 -15.74 13.10
C GLU A 174 -3.18 -14.67 14.09
N ARG A 175 -2.29 -14.26 15.00
CA ARG A 175 -2.62 -13.24 15.99
C ARG A 175 -2.86 -11.88 15.35
N VAL A 176 -2.04 -11.46 14.39
CA VAL A 176 -2.25 -10.17 13.70
C VAL A 176 -3.53 -10.18 12.87
N LEU A 177 -3.76 -11.21 12.05
CA LEU A 177 -4.92 -11.28 11.17
C LEU A 177 -6.24 -11.36 11.95
N SER A 178 -6.27 -12.07 13.08
CA SER A 178 -7.48 -12.12 13.93
C SER A 178 -7.88 -10.74 14.46
N TYR A 179 -6.91 -9.91 14.84
CA TYR A 179 -7.16 -8.53 15.28
C TYR A 179 -7.53 -7.61 14.10
N VAL A 180 -6.89 -7.77 12.94
CA VAL A 180 -7.24 -7.02 11.73
C VAL A 180 -8.69 -7.26 11.36
N TYR A 181 -9.12 -8.52 11.19
CA TYR A 181 -10.51 -8.82 10.83
C TYR A 181 -11.51 -8.41 11.90
N ARG A 182 -11.15 -8.51 13.20
CA ARG A 182 -12.00 -7.98 14.28
C ARG A 182 -12.20 -6.48 14.14
N ALA A 183 -11.14 -5.72 13.92
CA ALA A 183 -11.22 -4.27 13.74
C ALA A 183 -12.00 -3.89 12.48
N LEU A 184 -11.79 -4.58 11.36
CA LEU A 184 -12.58 -4.37 10.13
C LEU A 184 -14.09 -4.53 10.41
N ASN A 185 -14.47 -5.59 11.13
CA ASN A 185 -15.85 -5.84 11.51
C ASN A 185 -16.41 -4.78 12.47
N GLU A 186 -15.65 -4.39 13.50
CA GLU A 186 -16.04 -3.34 14.46
C GLU A 186 -16.24 -1.96 13.79
N HIS A 187 -15.55 -1.69 12.68
CA HIS A 187 -15.69 -0.47 11.87
C HIS A 187 -16.71 -0.59 10.73
N ASN A 188 -17.47 -1.70 10.67
CA ASN A 188 -18.49 -1.98 9.65
C ASN A 188 -17.93 -2.00 8.21
N VAL A 189 -16.71 -2.49 8.03
CA VAL A 189 -16.11 -2.66 6.71
C VAL A 189 -16.80 -3.83 5.98
N TYR A 190 -17.23 -3.60 4.74
CA TYR A 190 -17.84 -4.62 3.89
C TYR A 190 -16.76 -5.53 3.29
N LEU A 191 -16.57 -6.73 3.86
CA LEU A 191 -15.40 -7.58 3.57
C LEU A 191 -15.33 -8.06 2.12
N GLU A 192 -16.45 -8.35 1.48
CA GLU A 192 -16.52 -8.76 0.07
C GLU A 192 -16.02 -7.66 -0.88
N GLY A 193 -15.94 -6.42 -0.40
CA GLY A 193 -15.34 -5.28 -1.10
C GLY A 193 -13.94 -4.91 -0.59
N THR A 194 -13.15 -5.87 -0.09
CA THR A 194 -11.76 -5.68 0.36
C THR A 194 -10.82 -6.73 -0.24
N LEU A 195 -9.51 -6.47 -0.16
CA LEU A 195 -8.45 -7.44 -0.43
C LEU A 195 -7.44 -7.43 0.73
N LEU A 196 -6.79 -8.57 0.97
CA LEU A 196 -5.70 -8.77 1.93
C LEU A 196 -4.46 -9.24 1.17
#